data_AF-A0A971ZJD3-F1
#
_entry.id   AF-A0A971ZJD3-F1
#
_cell.length_a   1.000
_cell.length_b   1.000
_cell.length_c   1.000
_cell.angle_alpha   90.00
_cell.angle_beta   90.00
_cell.angle_gamma   90.00
#
_symmetry.space_group_name_H-M   'P 1'
#
loop_
_entity.id
_entity.type
_entity.pdbx_description
1 polymer ?
#
loop_
_entity_poly.entity_id
_entity_poly.type
_entity_poly.pdbx_seq_one_letter_code
_entity_poly.pdbx_strand_id
1 'polypeptide(L)'
;MKKKILALLLVVILSLSLTACGQDSQKTATETIDLGFKIGIVTGTVSQGEEEFRAAENAIAKYGDSIKHVTYPDKFSQEQETTIAQITSLASDPEVKAIIICQAVPGTSAAIDKIKEE
;
A
#
# COMPACT_ATOMS: atom_id res chain seq x y z
N MET A 1 21.45 60.48 5.11
CA MET A 1 20.14 59.81 5.34
C MET A 1 19.86 58.68 4.36
N LYS A 2 20.20 58.79 3.07
CA LYS A 2 20.00 57.73 2.04
C LYS A 2 20.67 56.38 2.35
N LYS A 3 21.87 56.36 2.94
CA LYS A 3 22.56 55.11 3.35
C LYS A 3 21.90 54.40 4.54
N LYS A 4 21.26 55.15 5.44
CA LYS A 4 20.51 54.60 6.59
C LYS A 4 19.16 54.04 6.14
N ILE A 5 18.51 54.70 5.17
CA ILE A 5 17.27 54.22 4.54
C ILE A 5 17.54 52.95 3.72
N LEU A 6 18.64 52.91 2.97
CA LEU A 6 19.05 51.73 2.20
C LEU A 6 19.37 50.53 3.10
N ALA A 7 20.05 50.75 4.23
CA ALA A 7 20.33 49.70 5.21
C ALA A 7 19.04 49.19 5.88
N LEU A 8 18.10 50.08 6.22
CA LEU A 8 16.82 49.71 6.83
C LEU A 8 15.95 48.90 5.85
N LEU A 9 15.96 49.26 4.56
CA LEU A 9 15.23 48.55 3.52
C LEU A 9 15.81 47.15 3.24
N LEU A 10 17.13 46.99 3.34
CA LEU A 10 17.82 45.71 3.17
C LEU A 10 17.55 44.76 4.35
N VAL A 11 17.46 45.28 5.58
CA VAL A 11 17.09 44.49 6.77
C VAL A 11 15.63 44.03 6.72
N VAL A 12 14.72 44.86 6.19
CA VAL A 12 13.30 44.49 6.01
C VAL A 12 13.13 43.40 4.95
N ILE A 13 13.89 43.45 3.84
CA ILE A 13 13.85 42.40 2.81
C ILE A 13 14.41 41.08 3.35
N LEU A 14 15.44 41.11 4.19
CA LEU A 14 16.02 39.91 4.79
C LEU A 14 15.11 39.27 5.85
N SER A 15 14.29 40.06 6.56
CA SER A 15 13.34 39.55 7.56
C SER A 15 12.06 38.99 6.95
N LEU A 16 11.66 39.44 5.75
CA LEU A 16 10.56 38.82 4.99
C LEU A 16 10.92 37.45 4.39
N SER A 17 12.21 37.12 4.21
CA SER A 17 12.65 35.80 3.72
C SER A 17 12.61 34.67 4.76
N LEU A 18 12.43 34.97 6.05
CA LEU A 18 12.39 33.94 7.11
C LEU A 18 10.97 33.47 7.49
N THR A 19 9.91 34.10 6.94
CA THR A 19 8.51 33.77 7.26
C THR A 19 7.78 32.98 6.16
N ALA A 20 8.49 32.56 5.10
CA ALA A 20 7.95 31.66 4.07
C ALA A 20 8.17 30.16 4.38
N CYS A 21 8.79 29.82 5.52
CA CYS A 21 8.84 28.46 6.05
C CYS A 21 7.85 28.31 7.21
N GLY A 22 6.59 28.57 6.94
CA GLY A 22 5.48 28.27 7.84
C GLY A 22 4.52 27.34 7.13
N GLN A 23 4.36 26.13 7.69
CA GLN A 23 3.43 25.06 7.28
C GLN A 23 3.65 24.47 5.90
N ASP A 24 4.55 23.51 5.82
CA ASP A 24 4.08 22.18 5.45
C ASP A 24 4.95 21.14 6.13
N SER A 25 4.29 20.25 6.87
CA SER A 25 4.88 19.00 7.30
C SER A 25 5.21 18.20 6.05
N GLN A 26 6.39 18.44 5.47
CA GLN A 26 6.91 17.62 4.41
C GLN A 26 7.40 16.29 5.02
N LYS A 27 6.43 15.48 5.47
CA LYS A 27 6.49 14.05 5.23
C LYS A 27 6.73 13.94 3.73
N THR A 28 7.87 13.42 3.34
CA THR A 28 8.04 12.84 2.00
C THR A 28 7.03 11.69 1.91
N ALA A 29 5.77 12.01 1.63
CA ALA A 29 4.79 11.05 1.23
C ALA A 29 5.23 10.63 -0.17
N THR A 30 5.75 9.42 -0.29
CA THR A 30 5.71 8.73 -1.58
C THR A 30 4.24 8.75 -1.99
N GLU A 31 3.87 9.56 -2.99
CA GLU A 31 2.51 9.56 -3.51
C GLU A 31 2.21 8.17 -4.04
N THR A 32 1.35 7.45 -3.34
CA THR A 32 0.83 6.15 -3.78
C THR A 32 -0.13 6.37 -4.94
N ILE A 33 -0.07 5.51 -5.95
CA ILE A 33 -0.96 5.56 -7.12
C ILE A 33 -2.28 4.90 -6.75
N ASP A 34 -3.36 5.69 -6.70
CA ASP A 34 -4.73 5.18 -6.56
C ASP A 34 -5.24 4.63 -7.90
N LEU A 35 -5.71 3.39 -7.90
CA LEU A 35 -6.28 2.72 -9.07
C LEU A 35 -7.79 2.98 -9.21
N GLY A 36 -8.46 3.53 -8.19
CA GLY A 36 -9.92 3.65 -8.12
C GLY A 36 -10.64 2.32 -7.88
N PHE A 37 -9.89 1.26 -7.62
CA PHE A 37 -10.35 -0.06 -7.21
C PHE A 37 -9.23 -0.81 -6.48
N LYS A 38 -9.57 -1.92 -5.82
CA LYS A 38 -8.59 -2.74 -5.10
C LYS A 38 -8.21 -4.01 -5.85
N ILE A 39 -6.98 -4.44 -5.65
CA ILE A 39 -6.46 -5.73 -6.09
C ILE A 39 -6.08 -6.53 -4.84
N GLY A 40 -6.66 -7.72 -4.71
CA GLY A 40 -6.24 -8.70 -3.72
C GLY A 40 -4.97 -9.41 -4.19
N ILE A 41 -3.94 -9.49 -3.36
CA ILE A 41 -2.72 -10.27 -3.62
C ILE A 41 -2.61 -11.35 -2.55
N VAL A 42 -2.39 -12.60 -2.97
CA VAL A 42 -2.23 -13.77 -2.10
C VAL A 42 -0.84 -14.36 -2.30
N THR A 43 -0.05 -14.41 -1.23
CA THR A 43 1.31 -14.98 -1.24
C THR A 43 1.49 -16.01 -0.12
N GLY A 44 2.62 -16.71 -0.11
CA GLY A 44 3.10 -17.36 1.10
C GLY A 44 3.58 -16.34 2.14
N THR A 45 3.85 -16.81 3.34
CA THR A 45 4.56 -16.06 4.38
C THR A 45 6.06 -15.98 4.05
N VAL A 46 6.78 -15.08 4.73
CA VAL A 46 8.24 -14.96 4.62
C VAL A 46 8.97 -16.27 4.96
N SER A 47 8.40 -17.11 5.84
CA SER A 47 8.96 -18.42 6.20
C SER A 47 8.81 -19.49 5.11
N GLN A 48 7.85 -19.34 4.19
CA GLN A 48 7.74 -20.18 2.99
C GLN A 48 8.66 -19.69 1.87
N GLY A 49 8.87 -18.38 1.80
CA GLY A 49 9.72 -17.70 0.82
C GLY A 49 9.52 -16.19 0.93
N GLU A 50 10.61 -15.42 0.84
CA GLU A 50 10.55 -13.98 1.07
C GLU A 50 10.11 -13.18 -0.18
N GLU A 51 10.46 -13.65 -1.37
CA GLU A 51 10.39 -12.87 -2.60
C GLU A 51 8.97 -12.38 -2.92
N GLU A 52 7.98 -13.27 -2.95
CA GLU A 52 6.60 -12.92 -3.27
C GLU A 52 5.98 -11.98 -2.22
N PHE A 53 6.32 -12.21 -0.95
CA PHE A 53 5.86 -11.35 0.15
C PHE A 53 6.41 -9.93 0.00
N ARG A 54 7.71 -9.79 -0.30
CA ARG A 54 8.33 -8.48 -0.57
C ARG A 54 7.79 -7.83 -1.83
N ALA A 55 7.49 -8.62 -2.87
CA ALA A 55 6.85 -8.10 -4.07
C ALA A 55 5.46 -7.50 -3.76
N ALA A 56 4.68 -8.13 -2.87
CA ALA A 56 3.41 -7.59 -2.40
C ALA A 56 3.58 -6.32 -1.56
N GLU A 57 4.57 -6.25 -0.66
CA GLU A 57 4.89 -5.03 0.08
C GLU A 57 5.32 -3.88 -0.84
N ASN A 58 6.10 -4.16 -1.88
CA ASN A 58 6.48 -3.19 -2.90
C ASN A 58 5.25 -2.69 -3.68
N ALA A 59 4.28 -3.57 -3.97
CA ALA A 59 3.02 -3.18 -4.57
C ALA A 59 2.22 -2.26 -3.65
N ILE A 60 2.13 -2.57 -2.35
CA ILE A 60 1.49 -1.69 -1.35
C ILE A 60 2.21 -0.34 -1.27
N ALA A 61 3.55 -0.31 -1.25
CA ALA A 61 4.31 0.93 -1.21
C ALA A 61 4.06 1.82 -2.44
N LYS A 62 3.75 1.22 -3.59
CA LYS A 62 3.48 1.92 -4.85
C LYS A 62 2.02 2.34 -5.01
N TYR A 63 1.06 1.50 -4.61
CA TYR A 63 -0.37 1.66 -4.91
C TYR A 63 -1.24 1.91 -3.67
N GLY A 64 -0.65 1.86 -2.47
CA GLY A 64 -1.33 2.15 -1.21
C GLY A 64 -2.55 1.26 -0.97
N ASP A 65 -3.66 1.89 -0.62
CA ASP A 65 -4.93 1.24 -0.30
C ASP A 65 -5.57 0.50 -1.47
N SER A 66 -5.07 0.70 -2.70
CA SER A 66 -5.47 -0.09 -3.86
C SER A 66 -4.98 -1.55 -3.80
N ILE A 67 -4.12 -1.92 -2.85
CA ILE A 67 -3.63 -3.30 -2.69
C ILE A 67 -4.07 -3.86 -1.34
N LYS A 68 -4.72 -5.03 -1.38
CA LYS A 68 -5.04 -5.82 -0.20
C LYS A 68 -4.24 -7.11 -0.23
N HIS A 69 -3.24 -7.21 0.62
CA HIS A 69 -2.37 -8.39 0.71
C HIS A 69 -2.82 -9.32 1.83
N VAL A 70 -2.95 -10.60 1.53
CA VAL A 70 -3.15 -11.67 2.50
C VAL A 70 -2.14 -12.79 2.26
N THR A 71 -1.87 -13.59 3.28
CA THR A 71 -1.02 -14.77 3.18
C THR A 71 -1.81 -16.04 3.44
N TYR A 72 -1.46 -17.14 2.75
CA TYR A 72 -1.90 -18.47 3.14
C TYR A 72 -0.96 -19.04 4.24
N PRO A 73 -1.44 -19.98 5.08
CA PRO A 73 -0.64 -20.52 6.19
C PRO A 73 0.51 -21.41 5.71
N ASP A 74 1.60 -21.44 6.49
CA ASP A 74 2.76 -22.30 6.24
C ASP A 74 2.39 -23.78 6.12
N LYS A 75 1.39 -24.23 6.90
CA LYS A 75 0.88 -25.60 6.86
C LYS A 75 -0.36 -25.71 5.97
N PHE A 76 -0.37 -25.05 4.82
CA PHE A 76 -1.50 -25.05 3.87
C PHE A 76 -2.06 -26.44 3.54
N SER A 77 -1.24 -27.50 3.54
CA SER A 77 -1.70 -28.87 3.30
C SER A 77 -2.65 -29.39 4.38
N GLN A 78 -2.52 -28.86 5.61
CA GLN A 78 -3.34 -29.21 6.78
C GLN A 78 -4.41 -28.15 7.08
N GLU A 79 -4.16 -26.90 6.68
CA GLU A 79 -5.00 -25.74 7.00
C GLU A 79 -5.74 -25.18 5.77
N GLN A 80 -6.33 -26.08 4.96
CA GLN A 80 -7.01 -25.70 3.72
C GLN A 80 -8.18 -24.72 3.95
N GLU A 81 -8.94 -24.90 5.04
CA GLU A 81 -10.02 -23.98 5.41
C GLU A 81 -9.51 -22.57 5.68
N THR A 82 -8.32 -22.44 6.28
CA THR A 82 -7.67 -21.14 6.49
C THR A 82 -7.26 -20.53 5.15
N THR A 83 -6.66 -21.31 4.23
CA THR A 83 -6.35 -20.84 2.88
C THR A 83 -7.60 -20.34 2.16
N ILE A 84 -8.69 -21.11 2.21
CA ILE A 84 -9.97 -20.76 1.58
C ILE A 84 -10.49 -19.44 2.17
N ALA A 85 -10.53 -19.34 3.50
CA ALA A 85 -11.02 -18.15 4.20
C ALA A 85 -10.21 -16.89 3.83
N GLN A 86 -8.88 -16.98 3.81
CA GLN A 86 -8.01 -15.85 3.44
C GLN A 86 -8.30 -15.36 2.02
N ILE A 87 -8.38 -16.28 1.04
CA ILE A 87 -8.66 -15.92 -0.35
C ILE A 87 -10.07 -15.35 -0.50
N THR A 88 -11.09 -15.99 0.09
CA THR A 88 -12.48 -15.50 -0.01
C THR A 88 -12.70 -14.17 0.69
N SER A 89 -11.93 -13.86 1.74
CA SER A 89 -12.03 -12.56 2.45
C SER A 89 -11.69 -11.36 1.56
N LEU A 90 -10.96 -11.58 0.47
CA LEU A 90 -10.68 -10.55 -0.54
C LEU A 90 -11.93 -10.21 -1.35
N ALA A 91 -12.75 -11.21 -1.69
CA ALA A 91 -13.99 -11.02 -2.45
C ALA A 91 -15.11 -10.37 -1.63
N SER A 92 -15.05 -10.45 -0.30
CA SER A 92 -16.00 -9.75 0.58
C SER A 92 -15.88 -8.23 0.55
N ASP A 93 -14.77 -7.69 0.03
CA ASP A 93 -14.61 -6.25 -0.21
C ASP A 93 -15.14 -5.91 -1.62
N PRO A 94 -16.25 -5.16 -1.75
CA PRO A 94 -16.84 -4.85 -3.05
C PRO A 94 -15.95 -3.98 -3.94
N GLU A 95 -14.91 -3.34 -3.39
CA GLU A 95 -13.94 -2.56 -4.14
C GLU A 95 -12.85 -3.44 -4.77
N VAL A 96 -12.68 -4.69 -4.33
CA VAL A 96 -11.74 -5.64 -4.93
C VAL A 96 -12.27 -6.12 -6.29
N LYS A 97 -11.55 -5.79 -7.36
CA LYS A 97 -11.93 -6.15 -8.75
C LYS A 97 -11.08 -7.25 -9.36
N ALA A 98 -9.95 -7.58 -8.74
CA ALA A 98 -9.09 -8.68 -9.15
C ALA A 98 -8.43 -9.31 -7.93
N ILE A 99 -8.20 -10.62 -8.00
CA ILE A 99 -7.42 -11.38 -7.03
C ILE A 99 -6.27 -12.07 -7.78
N ILE A 100 -5.04 -11.80 -7.34
CA ILE A 100 -3.81 -12.39 -7.86
C ILE A 100 -3.31 -13.41 -6.83
N ILE A 101 -3.21 -14.67 -7.23
CA ILE A 101 -2.73 -15.76 -6.38
C ILE A 101 -1.36 -16.19 -6.89
N CYS A 102 -0.29 -15.87 -6.16
CA CYS A 102 1.09 -16.15 -6.59
C CYS A 102 1.40 -17.65 -6.64
N GLN A 103 0.83 -18.43 -5.72
CA GLN A 103 1.03 -19.89 -5.65
C GLN A 103 -0.29 -20.60 -5.38
N ALA A 104 -0.64 -21.55 -6.25
CA ALA A 104 -1.86 -22.34 -6.14
C ALA A 104 -1.67 -23.52 -5.17
N VAL A 105 -1.73 -23.24 -3.87
CA VAL A 105 -1.67 -24.27 -2.81
C VAL A 105 -3.05 -24.92 -2.57
N PRO A 106 -3.12 -26.10 -1.92
CA PRO A 106 -4.38 -26.71 -1.46
C PRO A 106 -5.35 -25.70 -0.84
N GLY A 107 -6.61 -25.73 -1.29
CA GLY A 107 -7.66 -24.74 -0.97
C GLY A 107 -7.90 -23.68 -2.05
N THR A 108 -6.94 -23.43 -2.95
CA THR A 108 -7.06 -22.37 -3.98
C THR A 108 -8.26 -22.57 -4.91
N SER A 109 -8.44 -23.77 -5.47
CA SER A 109 -9.57 -24.04 -6.40
C SER A 109 -10.92 -23.86 -5.70
N ALA A 110 -11.07 -24.44 -4.49
CA ALA A 110 -12.30 -24.33 -3.72
C ALA A 110 -12.63 -22.87 -3.36
N ALA A 111 -11.61 -22.05 -3.04
CA ALA A 111 -11.80 -20.63 -2.82
C ALA A 111 -12.29 -19.90 -4.07
N ILE A 112 -11.72 -20.20 -5.24
CA ILE A 112 -12.15 -19.60 -6.52
C ILE A 112 -13.58 -20.01 -6.86
N ASP A 113 -13.94 -21.28 -6.67
CA ASP A 113 -15.29 -21.75 -6.93
C ASP A 113 -16.30 -21.05 -6.01
N LYS A 114 -16.00 -20.96 -4.71
CA LYS A 114 -16.83 -20.20 -3.76
C LYS A 114 -17.00 -18.73 -4.14
N ILE A 115 -15.93 -18.05 -4.56
CA ILE A 115 -15.98 -16.65 -5.00
C ILE A 115 -16.87 -16.46 -6.24
N LYS A 116 -16.99 -17.48 -7.12
CA LYS A 116 -17.84 -17.40 -8.32
C LYS A 116 -19.30 -17.69 -8.03
N GLU A 117 -19.60 -18.37 -6.93
CA GLU A 117 -20.96 -18.68 -6.50
C GLU A 117 -21.63 -17.52 -5.74
N GLU A 118 -20.82 -16.64 -5.14
CA GLU A 118 -21.23 -15.40 -4.46
C GLU A 118 -21.47 -14.25 -5.47
#